data_AF-A0A2V9KZS3-F1
#
_entry.id   AF-A0A2V9KZS3-F1
#
_cell.length_a   1.000
_cell.length_b   1.000
_cell.length_c   1.000
_cell.angle_alpha   90.00
_cell.angle_beta   90.00
_cell.angle_gamma   90.00
#
_symmetry.space_group_name_H-M   'P 1'
#
loop_
_entity.id
_entity.type
_entity.pdbx_description
1 polymer ?
#
loop_
_entity_poly.entity_id
_entity_poly.type
_entity_poly.pdbx_seq_one_letter_code
_entity_poly.pdbx_strand_id
1 'polypeptide(L)'
;MSRVIENFSQSRPERSKITYLQTSRRPRSGPRSDTGQVTVFVAIVFTLFLAAFAGFGSDMANLWFHRQSAQGAADSACLAGAVDLLANLGGTANGGFTPGTAFDCATATSAAPCVYAALNGYSSTGLIAGKTSNDVAVSFPGTVPGVWKPDVTVGGSYPYLRVDVVDRVKVYFSALTTQTKTMDVRATAKCGLVLPTGPGAIMVLHPNLASAFSIQGSPNVQITGGPPRGVVVNSSNAVAVTIGGSAILDLSQGGPSLSGSDIGITGGPGTPYLNFYPGVTGHWVSPSVPVPDPLKTVAPPTRPSAPASPNPRSAAYLSNGCPDSNGCDEYAPGLYTGLQVKNATAIFDPGIYYITGSGGLNLDSNSVVRPSTGTGTGAGDGSGGALFYLSGGTVSISSNSGKPRNNSTIDDFNSSLVACPGGWVPNPPLPATLQGNVLLAPCTTNGTYNIPPTPQGPYRGLLFFQNRSDTGTAAQPSMTGGGGLCLVGTEYFHNCPNSVTGTCSAPPLDYQAIVTLQGNSGTNTRVIGTIIADQLALGGSSGIDMELNPDGTFHFVKVALLQ
;
A
#
# COMPACT_ATOMS: atom_id res chain seq x y z
N MET A 1 39.92 -40.82 43.44
CA MET A 1 40.65 -41.85 42.66
C MET A 1 42.10 -41.42 42.54
N SER A 2 42.99 -42.27 43.07
CA SER A 2 44.47 -42.33 43.11
C SER A 2 45.29 -41.23 42.39
N ARG A 3 46.25 -40.56 43.05
CA ARG A 3 47.62 -41.01 43.46
C ARG A 3 48.41 -41.56 42.25
N VAL A 4 49.66 -41.18 42.00
CA VAL A 4 50.84 -41.53 42.82
C VAL A 4 52.05 -40.62 42.46
N ILE A 5 52.78 -40.25 43.51
CA ILE A 5 54.11 -39.63 43.59
C ILE A 5 55.15 -40.76 43.57
N GLU A 6 56.33 -40.57 42.97
CA GLU A 6 57.53 -41.25 43.47
C GLU A 6 58.83 -40.46 43.22
N ASN A 7 59.74 -40.63 44.17
CA ASN A 7 60.79 -39.73 44.62
C ASN A 7 62.01 -40.60 44.93
N PHE A 8 63.24 -40.14 44.61
CA PHE A 8 64.52 -40.54 45.24
C PHE A 8 64.96 -42.03 45.07
N SER A 9 66.23 -42.47 45.10
CA SER A 9 67.45 -42.04 45.77
C SER A 9 68.65 -42.94 45.38
N GLN A 10 69.88 -42.42 45.52
CA GLN A 10 71.13 -43.12 45.94
C GLN A 10 71.83 -44.12 44.97
N SER A 11 73.16 -44.28 44.91
CA SER A 11 74.29 -43.68 45.65
C SER A 11 75.67 -44.21 45.15
N ARG A 12 76.70 -43.32 45.21
CA ARG A 12 78.12 -43.55 45.66
C ARG A 12 79.12 -44.34 44.75
N PRO A 13 80.45 -44.29 44.99
CA PRO A 13 81.34 -43.16 45.38
C PRO A 13 82.78 -43.23 44.72
N GLU A 14 83.71 -42.43 45.27
CA GLU A 14 85.21 -42.50 45.20
C GLU A 14 85.93 -41.83 44.02
N ARG A 15 87.11 -41.21 44.13
CA ARG A 15 87.94 -40.60 45.20
C ARG A 15 89.14 -39.94 44.47
N SER A 16 89.71 -38.88 45.07
CA SER A 16 91.16 -38.57 45.13
C SER A 16 91.80 -37.48 44.22
N LYS A 17 92.47 -36.55 44.96
CA LYS A 17 93.79 -35.90 44.77
C LYS A 17 93.96 -34.67 43.86
N ILE A 18 94.01 -33.51 44.55
CA ILE A 18 95.08 -32.46 44.59
C ILE A 18 96.10 -32.47 43.46
N THR A 19 96.29 -31.32 42.77
CA THR A 19 97.60 -30.68 42.47
C THR A 19 97.39 -29.23 41.99
N TYR A 20 98.03 -28.28 42.66
CA TYR A 20 98.18 -26.88 42.22
C TYR A 20 99.16 -26.79 41.04
N LEU A 21 98.84 -26.02 40.00
CA LEU A 21 99.84 -25.39 39.12
C LEU A 21 99.21 -24.18 38.40
N GLN A 22 99.65 -22.99 38.81
CA GLN A 22 99.49 -21.75 38.05
C GLN A 22 100.36 -21.82 36.80
N THR A 23 99.77 -21.68 35.62
CA THR A 23 100.49 -21.23 34.43
C THR A 23 99.60 -20.35 33.56
N SER A 24 99.96 -19.07 33.51
CA SER A 24 99.57 -18.08 32.51
C SER A 24 99.90 -18.58 31.09
N ARG A 25 98.94 -18.47 30.15
CA ARG A 25 99.18 -18.01 28.76
C ARG A 25 97.90 -17.92 27.90
N ARG A 26 97.66 -16.67 27.48
CA ARG A 26 97.10 -16.14 26.21
C ARG A 26 95.66 -16.49 25.76
N PRO A 27 94.91 -15.48 25.27
CA PRO A 27 93.54 -15.65 24.82
C PRO A 27 93.51 -16.30 23.43
N ARG A 28 92.79 -17.41 23.29
CA ARG A 28 92.33 -17.92 22.00
C ARG A 28 90.93 -17.39 21.76
N SER A 29 90.81 -16.51 20.76
CA SER A 29 89.56 -16.12 20.14
C SER A 29 88.87 -17.36 19.55
N GLY A 30 87.89 -17.90 20.27
CA GLY A 30 86.90 -18.82 19.70
C GLY A 30 85.89 -18.02 18.87
N PRO A 31 85.39 -18.56 17.75
CA PRO A 31 84.29 -17.93 17.01
C PRO A 31 83.08 -17.86 17.94
N ARG A 32 82.59 -16.64 18.18
CA ARG A 32 81.30 -16.42 18.84
C ARG A 32 80.24 -17.08 17.96
N SER A 33 79.60 -18.14 18.45
CA SER A 33 78.37 -18.61 17.84
C SER A 33 77.30 -17.56 18.13
N ASP A 34 76.91 -16.79 17.12
CA ASP A 34 75.76 -15.87 17.17
C ASP A 34 74.41 -16.64 17.20
N THR A 35 74.31 -17.68 18.03
CA THR A 35 73.18 -18.64 18.06
C THR A 35 71.94 -18.15 18.83
N GLY A 36 71.82 -16.84 19.08
CA GLY A 36 70.66 -16.26 19.80
C GLY A 36 70.20 -14.87 19.34
N GLN A 37 71.02 -14.12 18.59
CA GLN A 37 70.60 -12.80 18.10
C GLN A 37 69.54 -12.87 17.01
N VAL A 38 69.66 -13.86 16.11
CA VAL A 38 68.69 -14.04 15.02
C VAL A 38 67.32 -14.45 15.54
N THR A 39 67.26 -15.30 16.58
CA THR A 39 65.99 -15.72 17.18
C THR A 39 65.30 -14.58 17.93
N VAL A 40 66.06 -13.74 18.66
CA VAL A 40 65.50 -12.54 19.31
C VAL A 40 64.99 -11.53 18.28
N PHE A 41 65.75 -11.29 17.20
CA PHE A 41 65.32 -10.37 16.13
C PHE A 41 64.03 -10.86 15.45
N VAL A 42 63.97 -12.14 15.08
CA VAL A 42 62.78 -12.73 14.46
C VAL A 42 61.58 -12.68 15.42
N ALA A 43 61.77 -12.96 16.71
CA ALA A 43 60.70 -12.87 17.71
C ALA A 43 60.15 -11.45 17.85
N ILE A 44 61.01 -10.43 17.87
CA ILE A 44 60.60 -9.01 17.92
C ILE A 44 59.83 -8.64 16.65
N VAL A 45 60.38 -8.95 15.47
CA VAL A 45 59.73 -8.64 14.19
C VAL A 45 58.36 -9.32 14.07
N PHE A 46 58.28 -10.60 14.45
CA PHE A 46 57.01 -11.34 14.40
C PHE A 46 55.99 -10.79 15.40
N THR A 47 56.42 -10.43 16.61
CA THR A 47 55.53 -9.83 17.62
C THR A 47 55.02 -8.46 17.17
N LEU A 48 55.89 -7.62 16.59
CA LEU A 48 55.50 -6.33 16.03
C LEU A 48 54.54 -6.49 14.85
N PHE A 49 54.78 -7.46 13.98
CA PHE A 49 53.91 -7.76 12.85
C PHE A 49 52.51 -8.22 13.31
N LEU A 50 52.44 -9.13 14.28
CA LEU A 50 51.17 -9.60 14.84
C LEU A 50 50.42 -8.46 15.56
N ALA A 51 51.12 -7.62 16.33
CA ALA A 51 50.52 -6.48 16.99
C ALA A 51 49.98 -5.45 15.98
N ALA A 52 50.74 -5.18 14.91
CA ALA A 52 50.28 -4.32 13.82
C ALA A 52 49.03 -4.90 13.16
N PHE A 53 49.03 -6.18 12.81
CA PHE A 53 47.88 -6.85 12.19
C PHE A 53 46.63 -6.82 13.07
N ALA A 54 46.76 -7.10 14.37
CA ALA A 54 45.66 -7.00 15.33
C ALA A 54 45.14 -5.56 15.48
N GLY A 55 46.04 -4.57 15.47
CA GLY A 55 45.69 -3.14 15.51
C GLY A 55 44.92 -2.69 14.27
N PHE A 56 45.41 -3.05 13.07
CA PHE A 56 44.70 -2.78 11.81
C PHE A 56 43.35 -3.51 11.74
N GLY A 57 43.29 -4.76 12.21
CA GLY A 57 42.05 -5.52 12.31
C GLY A 57 41.02 -4.84 13.21
N SER A 58 41.47 -4.27 14.33
CA SER A 58 40.61 -3.53 15.27
C SER A 58 40.08 -2.23 14.66
N ASP A 59 40.93 -1.45 13.97
CA ASP A 59 40.48 -0.25 13.26
C ASP A 59 39.49 -0.59 12.13
N MET A 60 39.74 -1.66 11.36
CA MET A 60 38.84 -2.08 10.28
C MET A 60 37.48 -2.57 10.82
N ALA A 61 37.48 -3.34 11.91
CA ALA A 61 36.25 -3.74 12.59
C ALA A 61 35.46 -2.52 13.07
N ASN A 62 36.13 -1.53 13.66
CA ASN A 62 35.51 -0.28 14.09
C ASN A 62 34.87 0.47 12.91
N LEU A 63 35.60 0.64 11.80
CA LEU A 63 35.06 1.27 10.58
C LEU A 63 33.85 0.51 10.01
N TRP A 64 33.88 -0.82 10.06
CA TRP A 64 32.75 -1.65 9.62
C TRP A 64 31.50 -1.46 10.49
N PHE A 65 31.65 -1.43 11.82
CA PHE A 65 30.51 -1.15 12.72
C PHE A 65 29.92 0.23 12.49
N HIS A 66 30.76 1.25 12.33
CA HIS A 66 30.30 2.60 11.97
C HIS A 66 29.61 2.64 10.61
N ARG A 67 30.06 1.85 9.63
CA ARG A 67 29.38 1.72 8.33
C ARG A 67 27.99 1.14 8.49
N GLN A 68 27.85 0.07 9.28
CA GLN A 68 26.56 -0.57 9.52
C GLN A 68 25.59 0.37 10.26
N SER A 69 26.09 1.09 11.25
CA SER A 69 25.34 2.13 11.98
C SER A 69 24.89 3.26 11.05
N ALA A 70 25.81 3.79 10.23
CA ALA A 70 25.52 4.84 9.26
C ALA A 70 24.50 4.39 8.20
N GLN A 71 24.52 3.12 7.78
CA GLN A 71 23.52 2.58 6.86
C GLN A 71 22.13 2.51 7.50
N GLY A 72 22.02 2.03 8.74
CA GLY A 72 20.74 2.04 9.47
C GLY A 72 20.17 3.45 9.66
N ALA A 73 21.04 4.43 9.93
CA ALA A 73 20.64 5.83 10.00
C ALA A 73 20.20 6.39 8.63
N ALA A 74 20.92 6.06 7.55
CA ALA A 74 20.54 6.47 6.20
C ALA A 74 19.19 5.87 5.78
N ASP A 75 18.97 4.57 6.00
CA ASP A 75 17.74 3.87 5.61
C ASP A 75 16.51 4.42 6.37
N SER A 76 16.64 4.62 7.69
CA SER A 76 15.55 5.17 8.51
C SER A 76 15.24 6.63 8.19
N ALA A 77 16.26 7.48 8.03
CA ALA A 77 16.10 8.86 7.59
C ALA A 77 15.46 8.96 6.20
N CYS A 78 15.86 8.06 5.28
CA CYS A 78 15.28 8.01 3.95
C CYS A 78 13.80 7.61 4.02
N LEU A 79 13.46 6.52 4.70
CA LEU A 79 12.07 6.08 4.84
C LEU A 79 11.19 7.14 5.49
N ALA A 80 11.66 7.82 6.53
CA ALA A 80 10.94 8.93 7.14
C ALA A 80 10.65 10.06 6.14
N GLY A 81 11.67 10.50 5.39
CA GLY A 81 11.48 11.48 4.33
C GLY A 81 10.52 11.04 3.24
N ALA A 82 10.58 9.77 2.83
CA ALA A 82 9.68 9.23 1.81
C ALA A 82 8.23 9.09 2.31
N VAL A 83 8.01 8.79 3.59
CA VAL A 83 6.67 8.84 4.22
C VAL A 83 6.10 10.25 4.17
N ASP A 84 6.91 11.27 4.43
CA ASP A 84 6.44 12.66 4.29
C ASP A 84 6.21 13.07 2.84
N LEU A 85 6.98 12.54 1.88
CA LEU A 85 6.64 12.69 0.45
C LEU A 85 5.24 12.14 0.16
N LEU A 86 4.89 10.98 0.72
CA LEU A 86 3.56 10.38 0.55
C LEU A 86 2.46 11.19 1.27
N ALA A 87 2.71 11.63 2.52
CA ALA A 87 1.77 12.43 3.30
C ALA A 87 1.45 13.78 2.60
N ASN A 88 2.46 14.42 2.01
CA ASN A 88 2.30 15.65 1.23
C ASN A 88 1.34 15.45 0.05
N LEU A 89 1.39 14.30 -0.64
CA LEU A 89 0.44 13.96 -1.71
C LEU A 89 -0.97 13.73 -1.17
N GLY A 90 -1.10 13.19 0.04
CA GLY A 90 -2.34 13.05 0.78
C GLY A 90 -2.87 14.37 1.38
N GLY A 91 -2.20 15.51 1.12
CA GLY A 91 -2.61 16.83 1.62
C GLY A 91 -2.22 17.12 3.07
N THR A 92 -1.37 16.29 3.68
CA THR A 92 -0.83 16.49 5.03
C THR A 92 0.64 16.91 4.97
N ALA A 93 0.91 18.19 5.25
CA ALA A 93 2.28 18.71 5.28
C ALA A 93 2.95 18.43 6.64
N ASN A 94 3.73 17.35 6.75
CA ASN A 94 4.31 16.92 8.03
C ASN A 94 5.83 16.77 8.08
N GLY A 95 6.57 17.03 6.99
CA GLY A 95 8.01 16.72 6.95
C GLY A 95 8.98 17.83 7.29
N GLY A 96 8.55 19.10 7.37
CA GLY A 96 9.47 20.22 7.64
C GLY A 96 10.53 20.48 6.56
N PHE A 97 10.36 19.92 5.35
CA PHE A 97 11.21 20.14 4.18
C PHE A 97 10.38 20.36 2.91
N THR A 98 10.99 20.95 1.88
CA THR A 98 10.38 21.17 0.57
C THR A 98 10.93 20.16 -0.45
N PRO A 99 10.09 19.26 -1.01
CA PRO A 99 10.54 18.33 -2.03
C PRO A 99 11.20 19.03 -3.23
N GLY A 100 12.35 18.52 -3.66
CA GLY A 100 13.13 19.07 -4.78
C GLY A 100 14.26 20.02 -4.37
N THR A 101 14.26 20.54 -3.14
CA THR A 101 15.33 21.41 -2.64
C THR A 101 16.25 20.61 -1.73
N ALA A 102 17.49 20.34 -2.16
CA ALA A 102 18.48 19.65 -1.34
C ALA A 102 18.80 20.46 -0.06
N PHE A 103 19.04 19.76 1.04
CA PHE A 103 19.35 20.38 2.34
C PHE A 103 20.29 19.52 3.18
N ASP A 104 20.87 20.12 4.20
CA ASP A 104 21.69 19.44 5.20
C ASP A 104 21.06 19.53 6.59
N CYS A 105 21.16 18.44 7.35
CA CYS A 105 20.58 18.33 8.68
C CYS A 105 21.22 19.24 9.75
N ALA A 106 22.39 19.83 9.48
CA ALA A 106 22.98 20.88 10.30
C ALA A 106 22.11 22.15 10.30
N THR A 107 21.38 22.38 9.21
CA THR A 107 20.53 23.58 9.03
C THR A 107 19.04 23.28 9.13
N ALA A 108 18.61 22.09 8.71
CA ALA A 108 17.21 21.66 8.68
C ALA A 108 16.90 20.64 9.79
N THR A 109 17.25 20.96 11.04
CA THR A 109 17.18 20.01 12.18
C THR A 109 15.78 19.47 12.46
N SER A 110 14.73 20.19 12.10
CA SER A 110 13.33 19.77 12.25
C SER A 110 12.78 18.98 11.06
N ALA A 111 13.54 18.85 9.96
CA ALA A 111 13.10 18.03 8.84
C ALA A 111 13.08 16.56 9.27
N ALA A 112 12.03 15.81 8.90
CA ALA A 112 11.89 14.44 9.39
C ALA A 112 13.10 13.53 9.10
N PRO A 113 13.75 13.55 7.92
CA PRO A 113 14.99 12.79 7.71
C PRO A 113 16.07 13.10 8.74
N CYS A 114 16.18 14.36 9.16
CA CYS A 114 17.17 14.83 10.12
C CYS A 114 16.85 14.43 11.56
N VAL A 115 15.56 14.47 11.93
CA VAL A 115 15.11 13.98 13.24
C VAL A 115 15.42 12.49 13.37
N TYR A 116 15.08 11.69 12.35
CA TYR A 116 15.34 10.25 12.37
C TYR A 116 16.83 9.91 12.28
N ALA A 117 17.64 10.68 11.54
CA ALA A 117 19.09 10.54 11.58
C ALA A 117 19.66 10.84 12.97
N ALA A 118 19.22 11.93 13.61
CA ALA A 118 19.66 12.32 14.96
C ALA A 118 19.28 11.29 16.03
N LEU A 119 18.08 10.69 15.95
CA LEU A 119 17.66 9.60 16.83
C LEU A 119 18.55 8.35 16.70
N ASN A 120 19.18 8.15 15.54
CA ASN A 120 20.17 7.09 15.31
C ASN A 120 21.61 7.54 15.63
N GLY A 121 21.79 8.66 16.32
CA GLY A 121 23.11 9.19 16.69
C GLY A 121 23.77 10.08 15.62
N TYR A 122 23.06 10.38 14.52
CA TYR A 122 23.58 11.17 13.41
C TYR A 122 22.99 12.58 13.31
N SER A 123 23.34 13.48 14.24
CA SER A 123 22.79 14.85 14.30
C SER A 123 23.34 15.86 13.29
N SER A 124 24.23 15.47 12.37
CA SER A 124 24.87 16.35 11.36
C SER A 124 25.50 17.61 11.97
N THR A 125 26.51 17.43 12.84
CA THR A 125 27.25 18.58 13.39
C THR A 125 28.22 19.23 12.39
N GLY A 126 28.27 18.70 11.17
CA GLY A 126 29.20 19.06 10.12
C GLY A 126 30.56 18.36 10.31
N LEU A 127 31.26 18.07 9.22
CA LEU A 127 32.56 17.39 9.28
C LEU A 127 33.66 18.31 9.83
N ILE A 128 34.17 17.98 11.02
CA ILE A 128 35.26 18.69 11.67
C ILE A 128 36.58 17.96 11.39
N ALA A 129 37.60 18.69 10.95
CA ALA A 129 38.91 18.09 10.64
C ALA A 129 39.57 17.49 11.89
N GLY A 130 40.02 16.24 11.78
CA GLY A 130 40.76 15.54 12.84
C GLY A 130 39.98 15.21 14.11
N LYS A 131 38.65 15.38 14.10
CA LYS A 131 37.75 15.03 15.20
C LYS A 131 36.65 14.09 14.69
N THR A 132 36.13 13.29 15.60
CA THR A 132 34.91 12.51 15.34
C THR A 132 33.76 13.48 15.07
N SER A 133 33.10 13.32 13.94
CA SER A 133 32.04 14.21 13.47
C SER A 133 31.23 13.51 12.38
N ASN A 134 30.09 14.07 12.03
CA ASN A 134 29.16 13.47 11.10
C ASN A 134 28.42 14.52 10.29
N ASP A 135 27.93 14.09 9.13
CA ASP A 135 27.21 14.92 8.18
C ASP A 135 26.09 14.11 7.55
N VAL A 136 24.91 14.72 7.42
CA VAL A 136 23.72 14.08 6.86
C VAL A 136 23.08 15.04 5.87
N ALA A 137 23.20 14.68 4.60
CA ALA A 137 22.68 15.45 3.48
C ALA A 137 21.52 14.74 2.80
N VAL A 138 20.53 15.50 2.37
CA VAL A 138 19.33 15.02 1.68
C VAL A 138 19.24 15.63 0.28
N SER A 139 18.96 14.80 -0.73
CA SER A 139 18.78 15.21 -2.12
C SER A 139 17.61 14.48 -2.79
N PHE A 140 17.13 15.01 -3.93
CA PHE A 140 15.95 14.51 -4.63
C PHE A 140 16.31 14.06 -6.05
N PRO A 141 16.74 12.80 -6.25
CA PRO A 141 17.08 12.31 -7.58
C PRO A 141 15.84 12.22 -8.48
N GLY A 142 16.00 12.57 -9.77
CA GLY A 142 14.90 12.50 -10.74
C GLY A 142 14.55 11.08 -11.19
N THR A 143 15.50 10.14 -11.07
CA THR A 143 15.37 8.73 -11.45
C THR A 143 16.20 7.83 -10.52
N VAL A 144 15.78 6.58 -10.34
CA VAL A 144 16.54 5.53 -9.66
C VAL A 144 16.68 4.34 -10.62
N PRO A 145 17.89 3.84 -10.93
CA PRO A 145 18.07 2.71 -11.84
C PRO A 145 17.25 1.49 -11.40
N GLY A 146 16.59 0.83 -12.35
CA GLY A 146 15.78 -0.37 -12.08
C GLY A 146 14.39 -0.10 -11.48
N VAL A 147 14.04 1.16 -11.22
CA VAL A 147 12.74 1.56 -10.66
C VAL A 147 12.00 2.43 -11.66
N TRP A 148 10.74 2.07 -11.93
CA TRP A 148 9.87 2.88 -12.77
C TRP A 148 9.43 4.15 -12.02
N LYS A 149 9.60 5.30 -12.67
CA LYS A 149 9.15 6.59 -12.13
C LYS A 149 7.62 6.65 -12.14
N PRO A 150 6.97 6.91 -10.99
CA PRO A 150 5.55 7.22 -10.99
C PRO A 150 5.26 8.44 -11.85
N ASP A 151 4.09 8.46 -12.47
CA ASP A 151 3.62 9.63 -13.20
C ASP A 151 3.57 10.86 -12.28
N VAL A 152 3.90 12.05 -12.82
CA VAL A 152 3.99 13.32 -12.05
C VAL A 152 2.67 13.65 -11.35
N THR A 153 1.55 13.25 -11.92
CA THR A 153 0.21 13.51 -11.40
C THR A 153 -0.10 12.66 -10.16
N VAL A 154 0.67 11.59 -9.93
CA VAL A 154 0.45 10.61 -8.86
C VAL A 154 1.58 10.64 -7.83
N GLY A 155 2.84 10.64 -8.26
CA GLY A 155 4.02 10.66 -7.38
C GLY A 155 4.58 12.06 -7.11
N GLY A 156 4.00 13.10 -7.70
CA GLY A 156 4.53 14.46 -7.68
C GLY A 156 5.80 14.62 -8.53
N SER A 157 6.33 15.84 -8.58
CA SER A 157 7.52 16.17 -9.39
C SER A 157 8.81 15.51 -8.89
N TYR A 158 8.90 15.25 -7.58
CA TYR A 158 10.07 14.72 -6.89
C TYR A 158 9.72 13.46 -6.09
N PRO A 159 9.48 12.31 -6.75
CA PRO A 159 9.02 11.09 -6.09
C PRO A 159 10.11 10.35 -5.32
N TYR A 160 11.38 10.73 -5.47
CA TYR A 160 12.51 10.04 -4.86
C TYR A 160 13.32 10.95 -3.96
N LEU A 161 13.91 10.33 -2.94
CA LEU A 161 14.76 10.95 -1.94
C LEU A 161 16.02 10.09 -1.76
N ARG A 162 17.15 10.75 -1.56
CA ARG A 162 18.43 10.15 -1.24
C ARG A 162 18.98 10.80 0.01
N VAL A 163 19.36 9.96 0.98
CA VAL A 163 20.07 10.39 2.19
C VAL A 163 21.50 9.87 2.11
N ASP A 164 22.46 10.77 2.28
CA ASP A 164 23.87 10.45 2.40
C ASP A 164 24.32 10.77 3.83
N VAL A 165 24.82 9.74 4.53
CA VAL A 165 25.40 9.85 5.87
C VAL A 165 26.90 9.67 5.76
N VAL A 166 27.66 10.66 6.25
CA VAL A 166 29.11 10.57 6.39
C VAL A 166 29.45 10.54 7.87
N ASP A 167 30.17 9.50 8.29
CA ASP A 167 30.66 9.32 9.66
C ASP A 167 32.20 9.41 9.66
N ARG A 168 32.74 10.43 10.32
CA ARG A 168 34.18 10.58 10.51
C ARG A 168 34.59 9.88 11.79
N VAL A 169 35.19 8.71 11.63
CA VAL A 169 35.55 7.82 12.72
C VAL A 169 37.02 7.99 13.08
N LYS A 170 37.33 7.94 14.38
CA LYS A 170 38.72 7.94 14.84
C LYS A 170 39.36 6.58 14.57
N VAL A 171 40.55 6.61 13.99
CA VAL A 171 41.39 5.43 13.80
C VAL A 171 42.64 5.55 14.66
N TYR A 172 43.08 4.46 15.27
CA TYR A 172 44.15 4.49 16.27
C TYR A 172 45.46 3.96 15.72
N PHE A 173 45.43 2.79 15.10
CA PHE A 173 46.63 2.10 14.64
C PHE A 173 47.02 2.50 13.22
N SER A 174 46.04 2.64 12.33
CA SER A 174 46.27 3.13 10.96
C SER A 174 46.80 4.57 10.96
N ALA A 175 46.38 5.39 11.92
CA ALA A 175 46.89 6.75 12.13
C ALA A 175 48.41 6.83 12.34
N LEU A 176 49.03 5.77 12.90
CA LEU A 176 50.49 5.72 13.10
C LEU A 176 51.24 5.64 11.76
N THR A 177 50.59 5.10 10.72
CA THR A 177 51.17 4.93 9.38
C THR A 177 50.74 6.01 8.40
N THR A 178 49.48 6.46 8.45
CA THR A 178 48.91 7.40 7.48
C THR A 178 48.99 8.86 7.92
N GLN A 179 49.36 9.12 9.18
CA GLN A 179 49.29 10.44 9.84
C GLN A 179 47.88 11.05 9.90
N THR A 180 46.86 10.32 9.43
CA THR A 180 45.45 10.72 9.50
C THR A 180 44.81 10.12 10.74
N LYS A 181 44.30 10.96 11.64
CA LYS A 181 43.69 10.52 12.91
C LYS A 181 42.25 10.05 12.76
N THR A 182 41.66 10.24 11.58
CA THR A 182 40.26 9.94 11.29
C THR A 182 40.12 9.43 9.86
N MET A 183 39.10 8.61 9.63
CA MET A 183 38.70 8.12 8.30
C MET A 183 37.19 8.29 8.13
N ASP A 184 36.78 8.68 6.93
CA ASP A 184 35.37 8.90 6.61
C ASP A 184 34.74 7.61 6.09
N VAL A 185 33.63 7.23 6.71
CA VAL A 185 32.76 6.13 6.29
C VAL A 185 31.50 6.74 5.69
N ARG A 186 31.07 6.23 4.54
CA ARG A 186 29.88 6.74 3.84
C ARG A 186 28.83 5.65 3.73
N ALA A 187 27.59 6.04 4.00
CA ALA A 187 26.40 5.25 3.75
C ALA A 187 25.43 6.09 2.92
N THR A 188 24.73 5.42 2.01
CA THR A 188 23.74 6.06 1.14
C THR A 188 22.50 5.19 1.12
N ALA A 189 21.35 5.83 1.27
CA ALA A 189 20.05 5.21 1.08
C ALA A 189 19.29 5.99 0.01
N LYS A 190 18.60 5.26 -0.87
CA LYS A 190 17.61 5.84 -1.78
C LYS A 190 16.27 5.25 -1.42
N CYS A 191 15.24 6.06 -1.50
CA CYS A 191 13.88 5.70 -1.17
C CYS A 191 12.94 6.58 -1.97
N GLY A 192 11.67 6.26 -1.92
CA GLY A 192 10.67 7.15 -2.47
C GLY A 192 9.38 6.44 -2.77
N LEU A 193 8.66 7.03 -3.69
CA LEU A 193 7.33 6.65 -4.09
C LEU A 193 7.41 5.68 -5.26
N VAL A 194 6.79 4.53 -5.10
CA VAL A 194 6.64 3.51 -6.14
C VAL A 194 5.18 3.18 -6.31
N LEU A 195 4.77 2.84 -7.53
CA LEU A 195 3.41 2.36 -7.78
C LEU A 195 3.27 0.95 -7.16
N PRO A 196 2.39 0.74 -6.16
CA PRO A 196 2.03 -0.59 -5.72
C PRO A 196 1.02 -1.22 -6.69
N THR A 197 0.89 -2.53 -6.59
CA THR A 197 -0.28 -3.27 -7.08
C THR A 197 -1.49 -2.91 -6.21
N GLY A 198 -2.54 -2.37 -6.84
CA GLY A 198 -3.93 -2.28 -6.38
C GLY A 198 -4.28 -1.53 -5.10
N PRO A 199 -5.31 -0.66 -5.10
CA PRO A 199 -5.84 -0.08 -3.88
C PRO A 199 -6.51 -1.21 -3.10
N GLY A 200 -6.64 -1.03 -1.79
CA GLY A 200 -7.43 -1.95 -0.98
C GLY A 200 -8.86 -2.08 -1.52
N ALA A 201 -9.54 -3.16 -1.16
CA ALA A 201 -10.96 -3.37 -1.45
C ALA A 201 -11.81 -2.18 -1.02
N ILE A 202 -11.51 -1.66 0.17
CA ILE A 202 -12.22 -0.55 0.78
C ILE A 202 -11.22 0.56 1.06
N MET A 203 -11.51 1.76 0.57
CA MET A 203 -10.77 2.97 0.89
C MET A 203 -11.72 4.05 1.42
N VAL A 204 -11.48 4.46 2.65
CA VAL A 204 -12.21 5.53 3.35
C VAL A 204 -11.33 6.78 3.39
N LEU A 205 -11.74 7.82 2.68
CA LEU A 205 -10.92 9.00 2.40
C LEU A 205 -11.02 10.12 3.44
N HIS A 206 -12.06 10.14 4.29
CA HIS A 206 -12.26 11.25 5.22
C HIS A 206 -11.07 11.42 6.18
N PRO A 207 -10.48 12.62 6.31
CA PRO A 207 -9.18 12.79 6.97
C PRO A 207 -9.19 12.78 8.50
N ASN A 208 -10.31 13.06 9.18
CA ASN A 208 -10.34 13.18 10.66
C ASN A 208 -11.67 12.78 11.34
N LEU A 209 -12.56 12.06 10.67
CA LEU A 209 -13.87 11.68 11.24
C LEU A 209 -13.80 10.47 12.17
N ALA A 210 -14.55 10.52 13.27
CA ALA A 210 -14.82 9.35 14.10
C ALA A 210 -15.81 8.40 13.40
N SER A 211 -15.59 7.09 13.49
CA SER A 211 -16.40 6.08 12.80
C SER A 211 -16.50 6.30 11.28
N ALA A 212 -15.43 6.82 10.66
CA ALA A 212 -15.32 6.99 9.21
C ALA A 212 -15.55 5.65 8.48
N PHE A 213 -15.06 4.56 9.08
CA PHE A 213 -15.44 3.20 8.71
C PHE A 213 -16.20 2.55 9.88
N SER A 214 -17.49 2.26 9.68
CA SER A 214 -18.34 1.73 10.74
C SER A 214 -19.04 0.46 10.29
N ILE A 215 -19.00 -0.57 11.13
CA ILE A 215 -19.66 -1.85 10.93
C ILE A 215 -20.45 -2.17 12.20
N GLN A 216 -21.78 -2.15 12.13
CA GLN A 216 -22.67 -2.29 13.28
C GLN A 216 -23.78 -3.34 13.05
N GLY A 217 -24.15 -4.08 14.09
CA GLY A 217 -25.20 -5.10 14.02
C GLY A 217 -24.61 -6.50 13.90
N SER A 218 -25.04 -7.28 12.91
CA SER A 218 -24.46 -8.57 12.53
C SER A 218 -24.04 -8.67 11.03
N PRO A 219 -23.48 -7.62 10.40
CA PRO A 219 -22.93 -7.70 9.04
C PRO A 219 -21.67 -8.57 8.98
N ASN A 220 -21.39 -9.16 7.82
CA ASN A 220 -20.14 -9.87 7.55
C ASN A 220 -19.43 -9.22 6.36
N VAL A 221 -18.26 -8.62 6.59
CA VAL A 221 -17.40 -8.08 5.54
C VAL A 221 -16.26 -9.05 5.32
N GLN A 222 -16.27 -9.72 4.16
CA GLN A 222 -15.23 -10.63 3.75
C GLN A 222 -14.48 -10.06 2.55
N ILE A 223 -13.15 -10.06 2.60
CA ILE A 223 -12.30 -9.68 1.45
C ILE A 223 -11.43 -10.88 1.09
N THR A 224 -11.52 -11.29 -0.17
CA THR A 224 -10.74 -12.40 -0.72
C THR A 224 -9.87 -11.93 -1.88
N GLY A 225 -8.59 -12.33 -1.87
CA GLY A 225 -7.62 -11.90 -2.87
C GLY A 225 -7.16 -10.45 -2.70
N GLY A 226 -6.67 -9.88 -3.80
CA GLY A 226 -6.24 -8.47 -3.85
C GLY A 226 -4.85 -8.20 -3.27
N PRO A 227 -4.53 -6.91 -3.03
CA PRO A 227 -3.23 -6.49 -2.53
C PRO A 227 -3.05 -6.83 -1.04
N PRO A 228 -1.81 -6.79 -0.51
CA PRO A 228 -1.53 -7.06 0.90
C PRO A 228 -2.29 -6.18 1.90
N ARG A 229 -2.78 -5.00 1.48
CA ARG A 229 -3.62 -4.13 2.31
C ARG A 229 -5.03 -4.10 1.74
N GLY A 230 -5.96 -4.79 2.41
CA GLY A 230 -7.35 -4.94 1.95
C GLY A 230 -8.24 -3.76 2.32
N VAL A 231 -7.97 -3.10 3.45
CA VAL A 231 -8.77 -1.95 3.91
C VAL A 231 -7.87 -0.78 4.27
N VAL A 232 -8.24 0.42 3.84
CA VAL A 232 -7.54 1.67 4.14
C VAL A 232 -8.52 2.68 4.72
N VAL A 233 -8.19 3.23 5.88
CA VAL A 233 -8.96 4.27 6.56
C VAL A 233 -8.07 5.46 6.83
N ASN A 234 -8.24 6.53 6.06
CA ASN A 234 -7.38 7.72 6.11
C ASN A 234 -7.64 8.62 7.32
N SER A 235 -8.71 8.39 8.08
CA SER A 235 -9.06 9.24 9.22
C SER A 235 -8.03 9.16 10.34
N SER A 236 -7.50 10.31 10.73
CA SER A 236 -6.57 10.50 11.85
C SER A 236 -7.25 10.46 13.23
N ASN A 237 -8.57 10.23 13.29
CA ASN A 237 -9.31 10.17 14.54
C ASN A 237 -8.93 8.91 15.35
N ALA A 238 -8.86 9.03 16.68
CA ALA A 238 -8.55 7.90 17.56
C ALA A 238 -9.59 6.76 17.52
N VAL A 239 -10.81 7.05 17.05
CA VAL A 239 -11.91 6.09 16.87
C VAL A 239 -12.38 6.14 15.40
N ALA A 240 -11.45 6.13 14.45
CA ALA A 240 -11.76 6.18 13.01
C ALA A 240 -12.50 4.94 12.50
N VAL A 241 -12.22 3.77 13.09
CA VAL A 241 -12.89 2.51 12.80
C VAL A 241 -13.74 2.07 13.99
N THR A 242 -14.97 1.64 13.73
CA THR A 242 -15.87 1.10 14.76
C THR A 242 -16.49 -0.21 14.28
N ILE A 243 -16.18 -1.32 14.96
CA ILE A 243 -16.81 -2.64 14.72
C ILE A 243 -17.59 -3.02 15.97
N GLY A 244 -18.91 -3.14 15.86
CA GLY A 244 -19.81 -3.36 17.00
C GLY A 244 -20.90 -4.41 16.74
N GLY A 245 -21.49 -4.92 17.83
CA GLY A 245 -22.46 -6.01 17.79
C GLY A 245 -21.79 -7.38 17.54
N SER A 246 -22.41 -8.17 16.67
CA SER A 246 -21.88 -9.45 16.14
C SER A 246 -21.29 -9.29 14.73
N ALA A 247 -20.97 -8.05 14.32
CA ALA A 247 -20.32 -7.77 13.06
C ALA A 247 -18.96 -8.46 12.94
N ILE A 248 -18.63 -8.94 11.73
CA ILE A 248 -17.35 -9.58 11.42
C ILE A 248 -16.64 -8.80 10.31
N LEU A 249 -15.34 -8.57 10.49
CA LEU A 249 -14.42 -8.14 9.44
C LEU A 249 -13.40 -9.27 9.21
N ASP A 250 -13.59 -10.02 8.13
CA ASP A 250 -12.77 -11.15 7.74
C ASP A 250 -11.87 -10.80 6.55
N LEU A 251 -10.58 -10.65 6.86
CA LEU A 251 -9.50 -10.43 5.89
C LEU A 251 -8.63 -11.67 5.73
N SER A 252 -9.03 -12.82 6.28
CA SER A 252 -8.17 -14.00 6.42
C SER A 252 -7.77 -14.65 5.11
N GLN A 253 -8.57 -14.45 4.07
CA GLN A 253 -8.28 -14.86 2.68
C GLN A 253 -7.92 -13.67 1.79
N GLY A 254 -7.68 -12.50 2.36
CA GLY A 254 -7.19 -11.35 1.63
C GLY A 254 -5.73 -11.50 1.21
N GLY A 255 -5.29 -10.60 0.35
CA GLY A 255 -3.91 -10.53 -0.11
C GLY A 255 -3.60 -11.49 -1.28
N PRO A 256 -2.43 -11.33 -1.91
CA PRO A 256 -2.11 -12.01 -3.17
C PRO A 256 -1.96 -13.52 -3.03
N SER A 257 -1.67 -14.00 -1.82
CA SER A 257 -1.49 -15.41 -1.49
C SER A 257 -2.70 -16.03 -0.78
N LEU A 258 -3.83 -15.30 -0.68
CA LEU A 258 -5.03 -15.74 0.05
C LEU A 258 -4.75 -16.13 1.51
N SER A 259 -3.79 -15.45 2.15
CA SER A 259 -3.28 -15.81 3.48
C SER A 259 -3.55 -14.75 4.54
N GLY A 260 -4.16 -13.63 4.16
CA GLY A 260 -4.41 -12.51 5.05
C GLY A 260 -4.05 -11.17 4.41
N SER A 261 -4.87 -10.16 4.65
CA SER A 261 -4.57 -8.77 4.30
C SER A 261 -4.64 -7.84 5.50
N ASP A 262 -3.88 -6.74 5.41
CA ASP A 262 -3.83 -5.71 6.43
C ASP A 262 -5.03 -4.78 6.35
N ILE A 263 -5.44 -4.27 7.51
CA ILE A 263 -6.19 -3.02 7.64
C ILE A 263 -5.22 -1.92 8.07
N GLY A 264 -5.15 -0.85 7.28
CA GLY A 264 -4.36 0.35 7.60
C GLY A 264 -5.25 1.49 8.06
N ILE A 265 -5.02 2.00 9.26
CA ILE A 265 -5.81 3.08 9.87
C ILE A 265 -4.87 4.23 10.24
N THR A 266 -5.10 5.43 9.72
CA THR A 266 -4.23 6.59 10.02
C THR A 266 -4.22 6.94 11.50
N GLY A 267 -5.40 7.09 12.08
CA GLY A 267 -5.58 7.37 13.50
C GLY A 267 -5.65 6.09 14.31
N GLY A 268 -6.82 5.79 14.84
CA GLY A 268 -7.08 4.62 15.67
C GLY A 268 -8.45 3.96 15.38
N PRO A 269 -8.80 2.90 16.11
CA PRO A 269 -8.15 2.47 17.36
C PRO A 269 -6.82 1.72 17.13
N GLY A 270 -5.91 1.84 18.11
CA GLY A 270 -4.58 1.19 18.06
C GLY A 270 -4.60 -0.31 18.30
N THR A 271 -5.72 -0.87 18.77
CA THR A 271 -5.89 -2.31 19.02
C THR A 271 -7.04 -2.85 18.18
N PRO A 272 -6.93 -4.08 17.64
CA PRO A 272 -8.00 -4.70 16.87
C PRO A 272 -9.20 -5.02 17.75
N TYR A 273 -10.37 -5.08 17.11
CA TYR A 273 -11.59 -5.62 17.70
C TYR A 273 -11.54 -7.16 17.73
N LEU A 274 -12.31 -7.77 18.64
CA LEU A 274 -12.37 -9.25 18.77
C LEU A 274 -12.88 -9.95 17.50
N ASN A 275 -13.71 -9.29 16.71
CA ASN A 275 -14.32 -9.84 15.50
C ASN A 275 -13.55 -9.47 14.21
N PHE A 276 -12.25 -9.21 14.35
CA PHE A 276 -11.34 -9.00 13.24
C PHE A 276 -10.52 -10.27 12.99
N TYR A 277 -10.59 -10.78 11.76
CA TYR A 277 -9.88 -11.99 11.34
C TYR A 277 -8.84 -11.64 10.26
N PRO A 278 -7.57 -11.40 10.62
CA PRO A 278 -6.54 -11.00 9.66
C PRO A 278 -5.97 -12.14 8.81
N GLY A 279 -6.23 -13.40 9.18
CA GLY A 279 -5.53 -14.54 8.60
C GLY A 279 -4.13 -14.73 9.19
N VAL A 280 -3.25 -15.36 8.43
CA VAL A 280 -1.87 -15.69 8.82
C VAL A 280 -0.91 -14.51 8.58
N THR A 281 -1.11 -13.77 7.48
CA THR A 281 -0.20 -12.69 7.06
C THR A 281 -0.76 -11.28 7.25
N GLY A 282 -2.06 -11.15 7.55
CA GLY A 282 -2.67 -9.84 7.75
C GLY A 282 -2.41 -9.29 9.14
N HIS A 283 -2.49 -7.96 9.25
CA HIS A 283 -2.27 -7.24 10.50
C HIS A 283 -3.25 -6.09 10.69
N TRP A 284 -3.47 -5.73 11.96
CA TRP A 284 -4.08 -4.47 12.33
C TRP A 284 -3.00 -3.39 12.41
N VAL A 285 -2.95 -2.48 11.44
CA VAL A 285 -1.89 -1.47 11.34
C VAL A 285 -2.46 -0.10 11.71
N SER A 286 -2.20 0.33 12.95
CA SER A 286 -2.54 1.65 13.46
C SER A 286 -1.42 2.17 14.38
N PRO A 287 -0.87 3.38 14.16
CA PRO A 287 -1.17 4.28 13.03
C PRO A 287 -0.57 3.75 11.71
N SER A 288 -1.21 4.10 10.60
CA SER A 288 -0.72 3.85 9.24
C SER A 288 -0.60 5.16 8.47
N VAL A 289 0.13 5.16 7.36
CA VAL A 289 0.24 6.37 6.51
C VAL A 289 -1.04 6.50 5.66
N PRO A 290 -1.69 7.68 5.61
CA PRO A 290 -2.81 7.93 4.70
C PRO A 290 -2.45 7.62 3.25
N VAL A 291 -3.39 7.02 2.52
CA VAL A 291 -3.21 6.73 1.09
C VAL A 291 -3.95 7.79 0.27
N PRO A 292 -3.29 8.47 -0.69
CA PRO A 292 -3.97 9.42 -1.58
C PRO A 292 -5.09 8.76 -2.38
N ASP A 293 -6.12 9.53 -2.75
CA ASP A 293 -7.20 9.06 -3.62
C ASP A 293 -6.65 8.60 -4.99
N PRO A 294 -6.75 7.31 -5.35
CA PRO A 294 -6.20 6.77 -6.59
C PRO A 294 -6.94 7.25 -7.84
N LEU A 295 -8.15 7.80 -7.70
CA LEU A 295 -8.97 8.31 -8.80
C LEU A 295 -9.03 9.83 -8.82
N LYS A 296 -8.24 10.53 -8.00
CA LYS A 296 -8.23 12.00 -7.91
C LYS A 296 -8.12 12.69 -9.27
N THR A 297 -7.29 12.15 -10.16
CA THR A 297 -6.95 12.74 -11.46
C THR A 297 -7.91 12.34 -12.58
N VAL A 298 -8.81 11.39 -12.34
CA VAL A 298 -9.75 10.92 -13.36
C VAL A 298 -10.79 12.02 -13.59
N ALA A 299 -10.77 12.63 -14.77
CA ALA A 299 -11.77 13.63 -15.15
C ALA A 299 -13.18 13.02 -15.16
N PRO A 300 -14.25 13.79 -14.92
CA PRO A 300 -15.62 13.32 -15.15
C PRO A 300 -15.88 13.12 -16.66
N PRO A 301 -16.77 12.18 -17.05
CA PRO A 301 -17.14 12.01 -18.44
C PRO A 301 -17.67 13.31 -19.05
N THR A 302 -17.40 13.56 -20.32
CA THR A 302 -18.02 14.67 -21.04
C THR A 302 -19.52 14.46 -21.11
N ARG A 303 -20.32 15.50 -20.83
CA ARG A 303 -21.78 15.43 -20.88
C ARG A 303 -22.24 14.97 -22.29
N PRO A 304 -22.88 13.80 -22.43
CA PRO A 304 -23.36 13.31 -23.70
C PRO A 304 -24.64 14.06 -24.12
N SER A 305 -25.04 13.86 -25.37
CA SER A 305 -26.40 14.23 -25.81
C SER A 305 -27.46 13.42 -25.07
N ALA A 306 -28.71 13.86 -25.15
CA ALA A 306 -29.85 13.02 -24.76
C ALA A 306 -29.75 11.65 -25.48
N PRO A 307 -30.16 10.56 -24.81
CA PRO A 307 -30.19 9.24 -25.43
C PRO A 307 -31.11 9.26 -26.66
N ALA A 308 -30.81 8.41 -27.64
CA ALA A 308 -31.61 8.29 -28.87
C ALA A 308 -33.10 7.96 -28.59
N SER A 309 -33.37 7.30 -27.46
CA SER A 309 -34.71 7.15 -26.87
C SER A 309 -34.64 7.48 -25.37
N PRO A 310 -35.28 8.56 -24.89
CA PRO A 310 -35.28 8.92 -23.47
C PRO A 310 -36.11 7.97 -22.60
N ASN A 311 -37.08 7.26 -23.19
CA ASN A 311 -37.82 6.19 -22.54
C ASN A 311 -37.15 4.84 -22.82
N PRO A 312 -37.20 3.89 -21.85
CA PRO A 312 -36.71 2.53 -22.11
C PRO A 312 -37.46 1.89 -23.26
N ARG A 313 -36.75 1.08 -24.03
CA ARG A 313 -37.32 0.24 -25.09
C ARG A 313 -37.80 -1.07 -24.46
N SER A 314 -38.89 -1.64 -24.96
CA SER A 314 -39.29 -2.98 -24.52
C SER A 314 -38.46 -4.04 -25.25
N ALA A 315 -37.76 -4.89 -24.50
CA ALA A 315 -37.07 -6.06 -25.00
C ALA A 315 -37.87 -7.33 -24.64
N ALA A 316 -38.15 -8.17 -25.63
CA ALA A 316 -38.78 -9.47 -25.40
C ALA A 316 -37.83 -10.42 -24.65
N TYR A 317 -38.37 -11.47 -24.03
CA TYR A 317 -37.57 -12.52 -23.40
C TYR A 317 -36.51 -13.08 -24.38
N LEU A 318 -35.28 -13.27 -23.91
CA LEU A 318 -34.08 -13.66 -24.66
C LEU A 318 -33.59 -12.67 -25.73
N SER A 319 -34.35 -11.61 -26.03
CA SER A 319 -33.90 -10.51 -26.89
C SER A 319 -32.92 -9.64 -26.11
N ASN A 320 -31.77 -9.32 -26.73
CA ASN A 320 -30.71 -8.51 -26.13
C ASN A 320 -30.28 -8.98 -24.72
N GLY A 321 -30.42 -10.28 -24.44
CA GLY A 321 -30.05 -10.86 -23.14
C GLY A 321 -31.07 -10.61 -22.03
N CYS A 322 -32.30 -10.17 -22.36
CA CYS A 322 -33.37 -10.01 -21.38
C CYS A 322 -33.68 -11.35 -20.66
N PRO A 323 -33.48 -11.44 -19.34
CA PRO A 323 -33.67 -12.68 -18.59
C PRO A 323 -35.13 -12.90 -18.13
N ASP A 324 -36.00 -11.90 -18.24
CA ASP A 324 -37.36 -11.96 -17.72
C ASP A 324 -38.30 -12.54 -18.78
N SER A 325 -38.95 -13.65 -18.44
CA SER A 325 -40.00 -14.28 -19.25
C SER A 325 -41.14 -13.33 -19.66
N ASN A 326 -41.37 -12.25 -18.90
CA ASN A 326 -42.37 -11.22 -19.19
C ASN A 326 -41.80 -9.98 -19.91
N GLY A 327 -40.56 -10.02 -20.36
CA GLY A 327 -39.87 -8.90 -21.04
C GLY A 327 -39.17 -7.91 -20.09
N CYS A 328 -38.31 -7.08 -20.67
CA CYS A 328 -37.45 -6.14 -19.98
C CYS A 328 -37.56 -4.71 -20.52
N ASP A 329 -37.19 -3.75 -19.68
CA ASP A 329 -36.95 -2.35 -20.03
C ASP A 329 -35.46 -2.16 -20.41
N GLU A 330 -35.19 -1.91 -21.68
CA GLU A 330 -33.84 -1.70 -22.21
C GLU A 330 -33.50 -0.21 -22.27
N TYR A 331 -32.45 0.18 -21.54
CA TYR A 331 -31.95 1.54 -21.49
C TYR A 331 -30.69 1.67 -22.33
N ALA A 332 -30.63 2.69 -23.19
CA ALA A 332 -29.44 3.04 -23.96
C ALA A 332 -28.56 4.06 -23.20
N PRO A 333 -27.24 4.10 -23.43
CA PRO A 333 -26.38 5.12 -22.83
C PRO A 333 -26.77 6.54 -23.29
N GLY A 334 -26.54 7.53 -22.42
CA GLY A 334 -26.88 8.94 -22.69
C GLY A 334 -27.15 9.77 -21.43
N LEU A 335 -27.69 10.97 -21.65
CA LEU A 335 -28.05 11.92 -20.60
C LEU A 335 -29.46 11.66 -20.03
N TYR A 336 -29.55 11.46 -18.72
CA TYR A 336 -30.79 11.25 -17.96
C TYR A 336 -30.95 12.30 -16.86
N THR A 337 -32.19 12.57 -16.42
CA THR A 337 -32.48 13.39 -15.21
C THR A 337 -32.72 12.54 -13.95
N GLY A 338 -32.68 11.21 -14.13
CA GLY A 338 -32.99 10.20 -13.13
C GLY A 338 -33.35 8.90 -13.84
N LEU A 339 -33.01 7.78 -13.23
CA LEU A 339 -33.36 6.44 -13.68
C LEU A 339 -34.01 5.70 -12.52
N GLN A 340 -35.22 5.19 -12.75
CA GLN A 340 -35.95 4.43 -11.74
C GLN A 340 -36.42 3.11 -12.34
N VAL A 341 -36.08 2.00 -11.69
CA VAL A 341 -36.56 0.66 -12.04
C VAL A 341 -37.37 0.15 -10.86
N LYS A 342 -38.64 -0.19 -11.07
CA LYS A 342 -39.56 -0.65 -10.02
C LYS A 342 -40.55 -1.65 -10.59
N ASN A 343 -40.73 -2.80 -9.92
CA ASN A 343 -41.61 -3.89 -10.41
C ASN A 343 -41.34 -4.26 -11.88
N ALA A 344 -40.08 -4.22 -12.30
CA ALA A 344 -39.65 -4.40 -13.67
C ALA A 344 -38.23 -4.99 -13.71
N THR A 345 -37.94 -5.70 -14.79
CA THR A 345 -36.58 -6.12 -15.12
C THR A 345 -36.03 -5.13 -16.13
N ALA A 346 -34.88 -4.53 -15.86
CA ALA A 346 -34.21 -3.61 -16.78
C ALA A 346 -32.88 -4.20 -17.26
N ILE A 347 -32.54 -3.91 -18.51
CA ILE A 347 -31.22 -4.21 -19.08
C ILE A 347 -30.55 -2.91 -19.53
N PHE A 348 -29.26 -2.80 -19.26
CA PHE A 348 -28.46 -1.63 -19.61
C PHE A 348 -27.46 -1.98 -20.71
N ASP A 349 -27.59 -1.31 -21.84
CA ASP A 349 -26.61 -1.37 -22.92
C ASP A 349 -25.23 -0.85 -22.46
N PRO A 350 -24.12 -1.44 -22.93
CA PRO A 350 -22.79 -0.94 -22.60
C PRO A 350 -22.61 0.55 -22.93
N GLY A 351 -22.02 1.31 -22.01
CA GLY A 351 -21.71 2.73 -22.20
C GLY A 351 -21.94 3.62 -20.99
N ILE A 352 -21.99 4.93 -21.24
CA ILE A 352 -22.05 5.95 -20.19
C ILE A 352 -23.48 6.44 -19.99
N TYR A 353 -24.00 6.25 -18.78
CA TYR A 353 -25.25 6.80 -18.28
C TYR A 353 -24.93 8.04 -17.44
N TYR A 354 -25.09 9.21 -18.05
CA TYR A 354 -24.86 10.49 -17.39
C TYR A 354 -26.16 10.93 -16.73
N ILE A 355 -26.27 10.78 -15.42
CA ILE A 355 -27.48 11.10 -14.66
C ILE A 355 -27.30 12.48 -14.02
N THR A 356 -28.20 13.40 -14.35
CA THR A 356 -28.23 14.77 -13.84
C THR A 356 -29.40 15.00 -12.89
N GLY A 357 -29.26 15.98 -11.99
CA GLY A 357 -30.33 16.37 -11.08
C GLY A 357 -30.54 15.38 -9.94
N SER A 358 -31.50 15.67 -9.06
CA SER A 358 -31.70 14.94 -7.80
C SER A 358 -32.35 13.56 -7.96
N GLY A 359 -32.65 13.14 -9.19
CA GLY A 359 -33.31 11.86 -9.46
C GLY A 359 -32.43 10.65 -9.19
N GLY A 360 -31.13 10.70 -9.50
CA GLY A 360 -30.21 9.58 -9.26
C GLY A 360 -30.55 8.29 -10.01
N LEU A 361 -29.89 7.18 -9.62
CA LEU A 361 -30.24 5.82 -10.04
C LEU A 361 -30.96 5.11 -8.89
N ASN A 362 -32.25 4.85 -9.05
CA ASN A 362 -33.08 4.20 -8.04
C ASN A 362 -33.50 2.80 -8.52
N LEU A 363 -32.96 1.77 -7.87
CA LEU A 363 -33.39 0.39 -8.03
C LEU A 363 -34.36 0.05 -6.91
N ASP A 364 -35.65 0.13 -7.22
CA ASP A 364 -36.71 0.01 -6.23
C ASP A 364 -37.15 -1.43 -5.97
N SER A 365 -38.12 -1.62 -5.07
CA SER A 365 -38.70 -2.92 -4.78
C SER A 365 -39.07 -3.69 -6.05
N ASN A 366 -38.67 -4.96 -6.07
CA ASN A 366 -38.91 -5.90 -7.16
C ASN A 366 -38.34 -5.43 -8.51
N SER A 367 -37.26 -4.66 -8.47
CA SER A 367 -36.42 -4.40 -9.64
C SER A 367 -35.41 -5.52 -9.81
N VAL A 368 -35.15 -5.89 -11.06
CA VAL A 368 -33.97 -6.67 -11.43
C VAL A 368 -33.22 -5.94 -12.52
N VAL A 369 -31.92 -5.74 -12.38
CA VAL A 369 -31.08 -5.13 -13.41
C VAL A 369 -30.01 -6.09 -13.91
N ARG A 370 -29.78 -6.10 -15.23
CA ARG A 370 -28.73 -6.89 -15.88
C ARG A 370 -27.98 -6.06 -16.93
N PRO A 371 -26.75 -6.46 -17.30
CA PRO A 371 -26.15 -5.99 -18.55
C PRO A 371 -26.95 -6.52 -19.75
N SER A 372 -27.13 -5.68 -20.77
CA SER A 372 -27.65 -6.09 -22.07
C SER A 372 -26.58 -6.85 -22.85
N THR A 373 -27.00 -7.82 -23.65
CA THR A 373 -26.15 -8.52 -24.64
C THR A 373 -26.53 -8.15 -26.07
N GLY A 374 -27.22 -7.02 -26.25
CA GLY A 374 -27.77 -6.63 -27.54
C GLY A 374 -26.73 -6.58 -28.66
N THR A 375 -27.20 -6.81 -29.89
CA THR A 375 -26.44 -6.58 -31.12
C THR A 375 -27.21 -5.61 -32.00
N GLY A 376 -26.56 -4.60 -32.61
CA GLY A 376 -27.23 -3.54 -33.38
C GLY A 376 -27.46 -2.25 -32.55
N THR A 377 -28.65 -1.64 -32.62
CA THR A 377 -28.98 -0.39 -31.89
C THR A 377 -29.07 -0.55 -30.36
N GLY A 378 -28.90 -1.78 -29.86
CA GLY A 378 -28.71 -2.14 -28.44
C GLY A 378 -27.34 -2.76 -28.14
N ALA A 379 -26.36 -2.64 -29.06
CA ALA A 379 -24.99 -3.14 -28.83
C ALA A 379 -24.17 -2.31 -27.83
N GLY A 380 -24.71 -1.17 -27.41
CA GLY A 380 -23.97 -0.19 -26.64
C GLY A 380 -22.72 0.29 -27.39
N ASP A 381 -21.70 0.63 -26.62
CA ASP A 381 -20.43 1.15 -27.09
C ASP A 381 -19.33 0.09 -27.26
N GLY A 382 -19.67 -1.19 -27.05
CA GLY A 382 -18.73 -2.31 -27.13
C GLY A 382 -17.79 -2.46 -25.92
N SER A 383 -17.97 -1.68 -24.85
CA SER A 383 -17.14 -1.78 -23.64
C SER A 383 -17.48 -2.97 -22.74
N GLY A 384 -18.64 -3.62 -22.96
CA GLY A 384 -19.05 -4.79 -22.18
C GLY A 384 -19.55 -4.49 -20.76
N GLY A 385 -19.93 -3.23 -20.49
CA GLY A 385 -20.52 -2.81 -19.21
C GLY A 385 -20.99 -1.35 -19.22
N ALA A 386 -21.61 -0.91 -18.14
CA ALA A 386 -22.19 0.42 -17.99
C ALA A 386 -21.46 1.23 -16.90
N LEU A 387 -21.16 2.49 -17.20
CA LEU A 387 -20.74 3.50 -16.21
C LEU A 387 -21.94 4.38 -15.88
N PHE A 388 -22.30 4.50 -14.61
CA PHE A 388 -23.26 5.50 -14.15
C PHE A 388 -22.51 6.67 -13.51
N TYR A 389 -22.48 7.78 -14.24
CA TYR A 389 -21.96 9.05 -13.73
C TYR A 389 -23.10 9.84 -13.09
N LEU A 390 -22.97 10.15 -11.81
CA LEU A 390 -24.02 10.72 -10.97
C LEU A 390 -23.68 12.19 -10.68
N SER A 391 -24.48 13.13 -11.19
CA SER A 391 -24.25 14.56 -11.07
C SER A 391 -25.50 15.31 -10.59
N GLY A 392 -25.60 15.52 -9.29
CA GLY A 392 -26.73 16.15 -8.59
C GLY A 392 -27.64 15.16 -7.85
N GLY A 393 -27.37 13.86 -7.98
CA GLY A 393 -28.09 12.75 -7.34
C GLY A 393 -27.13 11.60 -7.06
N THR A 394 -27.62 10.47 -6.54
CA THR A 394 -26.77 9.32 -6.19
C THR A 394 -27.44 7.98 -6.55
N VAL A 395 -26.85 6.86 -6.14
CA VAL A 395 -27.44 5.53 -6.30
C VAL A 395 -28.21 5.12 -5.04
N SER A 396 -29.42 4.61 -5.23
CA SER A 396 -30.27 4.05 -4.18
C SER A 396 -30.76 2.67 -4.61
N ILE A 397 -30.43 1.65 -3.84
CA ILE A 397 -30.91 0.28 -4.05
C ILE A 397 -31.81 -0.05 -2.86
N SER A 398 -33.12 -0.03 -3.06
CA SER A 398 -34.09 -0.16 -1.97
C SER A 398 -34.51 -1.60 -1.70
N SER A 399 -35.21 -1.81 -0.59
CA SER A 399 -35.65 -3.14 -0.12
C SER A 399 -36.32 -3.95 -1.23
N ASN A 400 -36.03 -5.26 -1.30
CA ASN A 400 -36.48 -6.19 -2.35
C ASN A 400 -36.04 -5.87 -3.78
N SER A 401 -35.15 -4.90 -4.01
CA SER A 401 -34.40 -4.88 -5.27
C SER A 401 -33.54 -6.15 -5.39
N GLY A 402 -33.39 -6.67 -6.60
CA GLY A 402 -32.79 -7.97 -6.88
C GLY A 402 -33.74 -9.16 -6.67
N LYS A 403 -35.02 -8.92 -6.39
CA LYS A 403 -36.06 -9.96 -6.39
C LYS A 403 -36.96 -9.79 -7.62
N PRO A 404 -37.37 -10.88 -8.28
CA PRO A 404 -38.34 -10.79 -9.37
C PRO A 404 -39.64 -10.17 -8.88
N ARG A 405 -40.36 -9.49 -9.77
CA ARG A 405 -41.78 -9.19 -9.56
C ARG A 405 -42.58 -10.48 -9.46
N ASN A 406 -43.69 -10.44 -8.71
CA ASN A 406 -44.59 -11.59 -8.57
C ASN A 406 -44.96 -12.14 -9.95
N ASN A 407 -44.87 -13.48 -10.13
CA ASN A 407 -45.18 -14.20 -11.37
C ASN A 407 -44.20 -13.96 -12.54
N SER A 408 -42.98 -13.48 -12.28
CA SER A 408 -41.87 -13.48 -13.25
C SER A 408 -40.86 -14.58 -12.91
N THR A 409 -40.50 -15.37 -13.93
CA THR A 409 -39.30 -16.20 -13.90
C THR A 409 -38.18 -15.41 -14.57
N ILE A 410 -37.07 -15.25 -13.85
CA ILE A 410 -35.88 -14.52 -14.29
C ILE A 410 -34.73 -15.52 -14.37
N ASP A 411 -34.11 -15.61 -15.54
CA ASP A 411 -32.93 -16.45 -15.73
C ASP A 411 -31.75 -15.97 -14.89
N ASP A 412 -30.99 -16.94 -14.35
CA ASP A 412 -29.78 -16.63 -13.63
C ASP A 412 -28.70 -16.11 -14.58
N PHE A 413 -27.88 -15.18 -14.11
CA PHE A 413 -26.80 -14.60 -14.90
C PHE A 413 -25.57 -15.53 -14.90
N ASN A 414 -25.01 -15.84 -16.05
CA ASN A 414 -23.81 -16.68 -16.15
C ASN A 414 -22.58 -15.91 -15.66
N SER A 415 -21.94 -16.39 -14.59
CA SER A 415 -20.82 -15.69 -13.96
C SER A 415 -19.56 -15.61 -14.83
N SER A 416 -19.42 -16.47 -15.85
CA SER A 416 -18.31 -16.38 -16.81
C SER A 416 -18.29 -15.05 -17.60
N LEU A 417 -19.45 -14.37 -17.69
CA LEU A 417 -19.59 -13.07 -18.35
C LEU A 417 -19.12 -11.89 -17.48
N VAL A 418 -18.78 -12.14 -16.20
CA VAL A 418 -18.25 -11.12 -15.29
C VAL A 418 -16.83 -10.70 -15.67
N ALA A 419 -16.00 -11.64 -16.14
CA ALA A 419 -14.61 -11.34 -16.49
C ALA A 419 -14.51 -10.50 -17.78
N CYS A 420 -13.53 -9.60 -17.85
CA CYS A 420 -13.17 -8.95 -19.10
C CYS A 420 -12.30 -9.87 -19.97
N PRO A 421 -12.28 -9.70 -21.31
CA PRO A 421 -11.38 -10.47 -22.16
C PRO A 421 -9.92 -10.28 -21.75
N GLY A 422 -9.19 -11.38 -21.61
CA GLY A 422 -7.80 -11.38 -21.12
C GLY A 422 -7.65 -10.92 -19.66
N GLY A 423 -8.77 -10.74 -18.96
CA GLY A 423 -8.82 -10.31 -17.57
C GLY A 423 -8.54 -11.42 -16.57
N TRP A 424 -8.31 -10.98 -15.34
CA TRP A 424 -8.17 -11.88 -14.20
C TRP A 424 -9.47 -12.64 -13.94
N VAL A 425 -9.34 -13.91 -13.57
CA VAL A 425 -10.46 -14.76 -13.18
C VAL A 425 -10.51 -14.82 -11.66
N PRO A 426 -11.68 -14.49 -11.06
CA PRO A 426 -12.01 -14.76 -9.67
C PRO A 426 -11.38 -16.03 -9.06
N ASN A 427 -10.69 -15.87 -7.93
CA ASN A 427 -10.20 -16.95 -7.09
C ASN A 427 -10.45 -16.61 -5.60
N PRO A 428 -11.39 -17.30 -4.93
CA PRO A 428 -12.09 -18.50 -5.35
C PRO A 428 -13.08 -18.26 -6.50
N PRO A 429 -13.33 -19.25 -7.38
CA PRO A 429 -14.25 -19.08 -8.49
C PRO A 429 -15.64 -18.64 -8.05
N LEU A 430 -16.23 -17.70 -8.78
CA LEU A 430 -17.64 -17.34 -8.60
C LEU A 430 -18.54 -18.57 -8.77
N PRO A 431 -19.72 -18.60 -8.10
CA PRO A 431 -20.76 -19.55 -8.42
C PRO A 431 -21.07 -19.52 -9.93
N ALA A 432 -21.42 -20.67 -10.53
CA ALA A 432 -21.64 -20.76 -11.98
C ALA A 432 -22.71 -19.77 -12.50
N THR A 433 -23.68 -19.43 -11.65
CA THR A 433 -24.70 -18.44 -11.96
C THR A 433 -24.92 -17.47 -10.80
N LEU A 434 -25.39 -16.25 -11.12
CA LEU A 434 -25.65 -15.15 -10.19
C LEU A 434 -27.12 -14.71 -10.28
N GLN A 435 -27.78 -14.63 -9.13
CA GLN A 435 -29.19 -14.23 -9.04
C GLN A 435 -29.34 -12.74 -8.70
N GLY A 436 -30.49 -12.16 -9.02
CA GLY A 436 -30.85 -10.79 -8.64
C GLY A 436 -30.25 -9.72 -9.55
N ASN A 437 -29.79 -8.62 -8.98
CA ASN A 437 -29.16 -7.53 -9.73
C ASN A 437 -27.72 -7.89 -10.09
N VAL A 438 -27.34 -7.70 -11.35
CA VAL A 438 -25.92 -7.73 -11.77
C VAL A 438 -25.65 -6.46 -12.57
N LEU A 439 -24.70 -5.66 -12.11
CA LEU A 439 -24.19 -4.50 -12.83
C LEU A 439 -22.70 -4.68 -13.09
N LEU A 440 -22.29 -4.49 -14.33
CA LEU A 440 -20.90 -4.62 -14.76
C LEU A 440 -20.37 -3.27 -15.22
N ALA A 441 -19.23 -2.86 -14.70
CA ALA A 441 -18.49 -1.73 -15.23
C ALA A 441 -17.91 -2.04 -16.63
N PRO A 442 -17.61 -1.01 -17.43
CA PRO A 442 -16.91 -1.15 -18.71
C PRO A 442 -15.59 -1.91 -18.56
N CYS A 443 -15.23 -2.73 -19.55
CA CYS A 443 -13.88 -3.28 -19.66
C CYS A 443 -12.91 -2.21 -20.18
N THR A 444 -11.82 -2.00 -19.47
CA THR A 444 -10.86 -0.93 -19.72
C THR A 444 -9.43 -1.44 -19.55
N THR A 445 -8.48 -0.71 -20.13
CA THR A 445 -7.05 -0.99 -20.00
C THR A 445 -6.43 -0.40 -18.76
N ASN A 446 -7.11 0.55 -18.08
CA ASN A 446 -6.56 1.34 -16.98
C ASN A 446 -7.42 1.31 -15.70
N GLY A 447 -8.50 0.52 -15.65
CA GLY A 447 -9.38 0.45 -14.48
C GLY A 447 -10.28 1.68 -14.27
N THR A 448 -10.41 2.57 -15.26
CA THR A 448 -11.25 3.78 -15.15
C THR A 448 -12.44 3.72 -16.11
N TYR A 449 -12.52 4.61 -17.09
CA TYR A 449 -13.45 4.52 -18.22
C TYR A 449 -12.74 5.09 -19.45
N ASN A 450 -13.07 4.56 -20.63
CA ASN A 450 -12.43 4.96 -21.88
C ASN A 450 -13.40 5.77 -22.75
N ILE A 451 -12.95 6.92 -23.25
CA ILE A 451 -13.65 7.68 -24.31
C ILE A 451 -12.62 8.06 -25.39
N PRO A 452 -12.80 7.64 -26.68
CA PRO A 452 -13.80 6.69 -27.17
C PRO A 452 -13.57 5.28 -26.60
N PRO A 453 -14.54 4.35 -26.72
CA PRO A 453 -14.36 2.95 -26.33
C PRO A 453 -13.22 2.36 -27.17
N THR A 454 -12.07 2.14 -26.55
CA THR A 454 -10.94 1.41 -27.13
C THR A 454 -11.16 -0.09 -26.94
N PRO A 455 -10.34 -0.97 -27.55
CA PRO A 455 -10.49 -2.42 -27.37
C PRO A 455 -10.59 -2.79 -25.88
N GLN A 456 -11.51 -3.71 -25.57
CA GLN A 456 -11.76 -4.17 -24.21
C GLN A 456 -10.44 -4.57 -23.54
N GLY A 457 -10.11 -3.92 -22.43
CA GLY A 457 -8.94 -4.25 -21.62
C GLY A 457 -9.27 -5.24 -20.50
N PRO A 458 -8.25 -5.77 -19.82
CA PRO A 458 -8.42 -6.86 -18.85
C PRO A 458 -9.08 -6.43 -17.52
N TYR A 459 -9.34 -5.14 -17.32
CA TYR A 459 -9.80 -4.60 -16.04
C TYR A 459 -11.23 -4.06 -16.13
N ARG A 460 -12.03 -4.34 -15.10
CA ARG A 460 -13.32 -3.67 -14.91
C ARG A 460 -13.07 -2.24 -14.42
N GLY A 461 -13.75 -1.30 -15.05
CA GLY A 461 -13.60 0.13 -14.83
C GLY A 461 -14.47 0.68 -13.69
N LEU A 462 -14.82 1.96 -13.77
CA LEU A 462 -15.77 2.61 -12.88
C LEU A 462 -17.20 2.14 -13.19
N LEU A 463 -17.89 1.63 -12.16
CA LEU A 463 -19.32 1.31 -12.21
C LEU A 463 -20.15 2.52 -11.78
N PHE A 464 -19.83 3.07 -10.61
CA PHE A 464 -20.45 4.28 -10.08
C PHE A 464 -19.39 5.37 -9.94
N PHE A 465 -19.66 6.53 -10.52
CA PHE A 465 -18.80 7.70 -10.40
C PHE A 465 -19.66 8.90 -9.99
N GLN A 466 -19.63 9.22 -8.69
CA GLN A 466 -20.26 10.43 -8.19
C GLN A 466 -19.43 11.67 -8.53
N ASN A 467 -20.11 12.70 -9.01
CA ASN A 467 -19.51 14.01 -9.25
C ASN A 467 -18.94 14.54 -7.93
N ARG A 468 -17.66 14.90 -7.96
CA ARG A 468 -16.94 15.32 -6.77
C ARG A 468 -17.41 16.65 -6.20
N SER A 469 -18.18 17.42 -6.97
CA SER A 469 -18.83 18.64 -6.51
C SER A 469 -20.13 18.38 -5.74
N ASP A 470 -20.67 17.16 -5.76
CA ASP A 470 -21.89 16.83 -5.02
C ASP A 470 -21.58 16.65 -3.54
N THR A 471 -22.14 17.53 -2.70
CA THR A 471 -21.95 17.55 -1.25
C THR A 471 -22.70 16.43 -0.51
N GLY A 472 -23.39 15.53 -1.21
CA GLY A 472 -24.19 14.45 -0.61
C GLY A 472 -25.39 14.92 0.23
N THR A 473 -25.65 16.23 0.32
CA THR A 473 -26.70 16.81 1.18
C THR A 473 -28.12 16.63 0.63
N ALA A 474 -28.27 16.39 -0.68
CA ALA A 474 -29.57 16.10 -1.30
C ALA A 474 -29.95 14.60 -1.25
N ALA A 475 -28.95 13.71 -1.32
CA ALA A 475 -29.10 12.26 -1.22
C ALA A 475 -27.73 11.61 -0.99
N GLN A 476 -27.69 10.55 -0.19
CA GLN A 476 -26.49 9.76 0.08
C GLN A 476 -26.60 8.37 -0.57
N PRO A 477 -25.51 7.82 -1.13
CA PRO A 477 -25.54 6.48 -1.71
C PRO A 477 -25.98 5.46 -0.67
N SER A 478 -27.02 4.68 -1.01
CA SER A 478 -27.57 3.68 -0.09
C SER A 478 -27.86 2.38 -0.81
N MET A 479 -27.46 1.27 -0.20
CA MET A 479 -27.83 -0.07 -0.66
C MET A 479 -28.46 -0.82 0.51
N THR A 480 -29.77 -0.97 0.41
CA THR A 480 -30.64 -1.58 1.44
C THR A 480 -31.46 -2.75 0.88
N GLY A 481 -31.12 -3.22 -0.31
CA GLY A 481 -31.91 -4.15 -1.10
C GLY A 481 -31.82 -5.61 -0.68
N GLY A 482 -32.95 -6.20 -0.30
CA GLY A 482 -33.02 -7.57 0.23
C GLY A 482 -32.93 -8.74 -0.77
N GLY A 483 -32.60 -8.50 -2.03
CA GLY A 483 -32.35 -9.53 -3.06
C GLY A 483 -30.86 -9.75 -3.34
N GLY A 484 -30.54 -10.56 -4.35
CA GLY A 484 -29.15 -10.73 -4.80
C GLY A 484 -28.63 -9.43 -5.44
N LEU A 485 -27.40 -9.04 -5.11
CA LEU A 485 -26.75 -7.84 -5.65
C LEU A 485 -25.29 -8.15 -5.97
N CYS A 486 -24.93 -8.10 -7.25
CA CYS A 486 -23.56 -8.23 -7.72
C CYS A 486 -23.14 -6.95 -8.42
N LEU A 487 -22.16 -6.26 -7.85
CA LEU A 487 -21.56 -5.05 -8.41
C LEU A 487 -20.14 -5.39 -8.84
N VAL A 488 -19.78 -5.06 -10.08
CA VAL A 488 -18.48 -5.42 -10.65
C VAL A 488 -17.82 -4.17 -11.21
N GLY A 489 -16.69 -3.78 -10.63
CA GLY A 489 -15.94 -2.57 -10.96
C GLY A 489 -15.67 -1.69 -9.75
N THR A 490 -15.31 -0.44 -10.00
CA THR A 490 -15.02 0.53 -8.95
C THR A 490 -16.22 1.43 -8.65
N GLU A 491 -16.50 1.57 -7.37
CA GLU A 491 -17.59 2.36 -6.82
C GLU A 491 -16.96 3.58 -6.14
N TYR A 492 -17.10 4.75 -6.76
CA TYR A 492 -16.42 5.97 -6.35
C TYR A 492 -17.40 7.04 -5.89
N PHE A 493 -17.38 7.31 -4.58
CA PHE A 493 -18.25 8.26 -3.88
C PHE A 493 -17.39 9.22 -3.05
N HIS A 494 -16.86 10.25 -3.68
CA HIS A 494 -15.98 11.21 -3.03
C HIS A 494 -16.45 12.64 -3.27
N ASN A 495 -16.61 13.43 -2.21
CA ASN A 495 -16.89 14.85 -2.31
C ASN A 495 -15.59 15.65 -2.13
N CYS A 496 -15.07 16.15 -3.25
CA CYS A 496 -13.92 17.05 -3.31
C CYS A 496 -13.93 17.82 -4.64
N PRO A 497 -14.63 18.98 -4.70
CA PRO A 497 -14.81 19.75 -5.93
C PRO A 497 -13.48 20.14 -6.59
N ASN A 498 -12.44 20.38 -5.78
CA ASN A 498 -11.11 20.84 -6.24
C ASN A 498 -10.12 19.69 -6.48
N SER A 499 -10.52 18.43 -6.37
CA SER A 499 -9.65 17.25 -6.51
C SER A 499 -8.78 17.26 -7.78
N VAL A 500 -9.31 17.68 -8.92
CA VAL A 500 -8.58 17.67 -10.20
C VAL A 500 -7.62 18.86 -10.31
N THR A 501 -7.89 19.98 -9.64
CA THR A 501 -7.17 21.26 -9.79
C THR A 501 -6.38 21.67 -8.56
N GLY A 502 -6.48 20.95 -7.44
CA GLY A 502 -5.88 21.31 -6.17
C GLY A 502 -6.11 20.29 -5.05
N THR A 503 -6.13 20.78 -3.81
CA THR A 503 -6.42 20.00 -2.61
C THR A 503 -7.88 20.15 -2.22
N CYS A 504 -8.46 19.10 -1.64
CA CYS A 504 -9.77 19.18 -1.01
C CYS A 504 -9.72 20.17 0.16
N SER A 505 -10.81 20.88 0.39
CA SER A 505 -11.01 21.70 1.58
C SER A 505 -11.06 20.80 2.81
N ALA A 506 -10.71 21.33 3.98
CA ALA A 506 -10.88 20.57 5.21
C ALA A 506 -12.39 20.31 5.49
N PRO A 507 -12.75 19.17 6.09
CA PRO A 507 -14.10 18.95 6.61
C PRO A 507 -14.54 20.09 7.55
N PRO A 508 -15.84 20.46 7.58
CA PRO A 508 -16.96 19.76 6.96
C PRO A 508 -17.28 20.22 5.53
N LEU A 509 -16.44 21.02 4.88
CA LEU A 509 -16.74 21.56 3.54
C LEU A 509 -16.69 20.47 2.46
N ASP A 510 -15.62 19.68 2.47
CA ASP A 510 -15.45 18.50 1.60
C ASP A 510 -15.54 17.22 2.46
N TYR A 511 -15.44 16.05 1.82
CA TYR A 511 -15.50 14.72 2.43
C TYR A 511 -16.87 14.31 3.01
N GLN A 512 -17.95 14.71 2.35
CA GLN A 512 -19.32 14.51 2.83
C GLN A 512 -20.07 13.30 2.22
N ALA A 513 -19.44 12.49 1.36
CA ALA A 513 -20.10 11.34 0.72
C ALA A 513 -20.14 10.11 1.64
N ILE A 514 -21.32 9.77 2.13
CA ILE A 514 -21.56 8.66 3.06
C ILE A 514 -22.23 7.51 2.31
N VAL A 515 -21.50 6.40 2.15
CA VAL A 515 -22.07 5.16 1.62
C VAL A 515 -22.66 4.36 2.75
N THR A 516 -23.95 4.02 2.64
CA THR A 516 -24.66 3.22 3.63
C THR A 516 -25.11 1.88 3.07
N LEU A 517 -24.76 0.81 3.77
CA LEU A 517 -25.14 -0.55 3.44
C LEU A 517 -25.91 -1.13 4.62
N GLN A 518 -27.24 -1.08 4.55
CA GLN A 518 -28.09 -1.35 5.72
C GLN A 518 -29.22 -2.34 5.45
N GLY A 519 -29.63 -3.04 6.50
CA GLY A 519 -30.77 -3.95 6.48
C GLY A 519 -30.39 -5.36 6.07
N ASN A 520 -31.37 -6.14 5.61
CA ASN A 520 -31.15 -7.48 5.05
C ASN A 520 -30.64 -7.38 3.61
N SER A 521 -29.76 -6.40 3.30
CA SER A 521 -29.19 -6.31 1.96
C SER A 521 -28.60 -7.68 1.62
N GLY A 522 -29.13 -8.34 0.59
CA GLY A 522 -29.26 -9.80 0.58
C GLY A 522 -27.99 -10.53 1.04
N THR A 523 -28.17 -11.68 1.69
CA THR A 523 -27.11 -12.59 2.19
C THR A 523 -26.01 -12.92 1.15
N ASN A 524 -26.15 -12.48 -0.10
CA ASN A 524 -25.27 -12.69 -1.24
C ASN A 524 -24.84 -11.37 -1.94
N THR A 525 -24.75 -10.23 -1.23
CA THR A 525 -24.19 -9.01 -1.84
C THR A 525 -22.72 -9.22 -2.12
N ARG A 526 -22.35 -9.21 -3.41
CA ARG A 526 -20.99 -9.45 -3.89
C ARG A 526 -20.48 -8.22 -4.62
N VAL A 527 -19.28 -7.78 -4.24
CA VAL A 527 -18.58 -6.68 -4.91
C VAL A 527 -17.29 -7.22 -5.49
N ILE A 528 -17.16 -7.18 -6.80
CA ILE A 528 -15.96 -7.62 -7.51
C ILE A 528 -15.24 -6.37 -7.98
N GLY A 529 -14.39 -5.83 -7.11
CA GLY A 529 -13.75 -4.54 -7.30
C GLY A 529 -13.63 -3.74 -6.00
N THR A 530 -13.58 -2.43 -6.12
CA THR A 530 -13.16 -1.53 -5.03
C THR A 530 -14.25 -0.51 -4.69
N ILE A 531 -14.42 -0.25 -3.40
CA ILE A 531 -15.25 0.84 -2.86
C ILE A 531 -14.32 1.95 -2.38
N ILE A 532 -14.51 3.16 -2.93
CA ILE A 532 -13.82 4.37 -2.50
C ILE A 532 -14.90 5.37 -2.06
N ALA A 533 -14.90 5.70 -0.78
CA ALA A 533 -15.88 6.59 -0.18
C ALA A 533 -15.26 7.58 0.80
N ASP A 534 -15.91 8.70 1.10
CA ASP A 534 -15.49 9.52 2.25
C ASP A 534 -15.77 8.79 3.55
N GLN A 535 -16.95 8.21 3.66
CA GLN A 535 -17.39 7.42 4.81
C GLN A 535 -18.11 6.17 4.33
N LEU A 536 -17.92 5.06 5.04
CA LEU A 536 -18.60 3.80 4.75
C LEU A 536 -19.20 3.23 6.04
N ALA A 537 -20.52 3.06 6.04
CA ALA A 537 -21.28 2.56 7.17
C ALA A 537 -22.10 1.33 6.80
N LEU A 538 -21.83 0.21 7.47
CA LEU A 538 -22.57 -1.03 7.39
C LEU A 538 -23.43 -1.22 8.64
N GLY A 539 -24.69 -1.62 8.46
CA GLY A 539 -25.68 -1.75 9.52
C GLY A 539 -26.65 -2.92 9.33
N GLY A 540 -27.16 -3.48 10.43
CA GLY A 540 -28.14 -4.57 10.36
C GLY A 540 -27.47 -5.91 10.10
N SER A 541 -27.86 -6.62 9.04
CA SER A 541 -27.34 -7.94 8.65
C SER A 541 -26.70 -7.92 7.26
N SER A 542 -26.26 -6.74 6.82
CA SER A 542 -25.67 -6.51 5.50
C SER A 542 -24.33 -7.24 5.35
N GLY A 543 -24.25 -8.24 4.49
CA GLY A 543 -22.96 -8.85 4.12
C GLY A 543 -22.32 -8.10 2.94
N ILE A 544 -21.00 -8.01 2.89
CA ILE A 544 -20.27 -7.75 1.63
C ILE A 544 -19.24 -8.87 1.48
N ASP A 545 -19.36 -9.60 0.38
CA ASP A 545 -18.31 -10.50 -0.10
C ASP A 545 -17.54 -9.81 -1.21
N MET A 546 -16.31 -9.40 -0.93
CA MET A 546 -15.45 -8.69 -1.86
C MET A 546 -14.42 -9.61 -2.46
N GLU A 547 -14.27 -9.50 -3.77
CA GLU A 547 -13.27 -10.25 -4.51
C GLU A 547 -12.44 -9.31 -5.37
N LEU A 548 -11.12 -9.43 -5.23
CA LEU A 548 -10.16 -8.50 -5.81
C LEU A 548 -9.14 -9.20 -6.70
N ASN A 549 -8.88 -8.58 -7.83
CA ASN A 549 -7.73 -8.91 -8.65
C ASN A 549 -6.43 -8.53 -7.90
N PRO A 550 -5.53 -9.49 -7.58
CA PRO A 550 -4.25 -9.18 -6.93
C PRO A 550 -3.34 -8.30 -7.81
N ASP A 551 -3.54 -8.32 -9.12
CA ASP A 551 -2.81 -7.53 -10.12
C ASP A 551 -3.59 -6.30 -10.60
N GLY A 552 -4.73 -5.98 -9.99
CA GLY A 552 -5.49 -4.79 -10.34
C GLY A 552 -4.62 -3.55 -10.10
N THR A 553 -4.22 -2.81 -11.12
CA THR A 553 -3.38 -1.62 -10.94
C THR A 553 -4.26 -0.37 -10.91
N PHE A 554 -4.26 0.35 -9.79
CA PHE A 554 -4.63 1.77 -9.81
C PHE A 554 -3.39 2.59 -9.53
N HIS A 555 -3.30 3.76 -10.16
CA HIS A 555 -2.14 4.64 -10.03
C HIS A 555 -2.19 5.40 -8.70
N PHE A 556 -1.78 4.76 -7.61
CA PHE A 556 -1.37 5.45 -6.38
C PHE A 556 0.07 5.07 -6.06
N VAL A 557 0.65 5.67 -5.03
CA VAL A 557 2.06 5.45 -4.67
C VAL A 557 2.18 4.96 -3.24
N LYS A 558 3.15 4.08 -3.00
CA LYS A 558 3.60 3.67 -1.67
C LYS A 558 5.06 4.06 -1.47
N VAL A 559 5.46 4.12 -0.20
CA VAL A 559 6.87 4.28 0.17
C VAL A 559 7.61 2.96 -0.01
N ALA A 560 8.81 3.02 -0.58
CA ALA A 560 9.76 1.92 -0.62
C ALA A 560 11.19 2.42 -0.42
N LEU A 561 12.01 1.57 0.20
CA LEU A 561 13.47 1.67 0.13
C LEU A 561 13.90 1.11 -1.25
N LEU A 562 14.75 1.84 -1.96
CA LEU A 562 15.15 1.55 -3.33
C LEU A 562 16.66 1.26 -3.31
N GLN A 563 17.03 -0.02 -3.33
CA GLN A 563 18.41 -0.48 -3.27
C GLN A 563 18.86 -1.04 -4.62
#